data_AF-A0A9W7E0K3-F1
#
_entry.id   AF-A0A9W7E0K3-F1
#
_cell.length_a   1.000
_cell.length_b   1.000
_cell.length_c   1.000
_cell.angle_alpha   90.00
_cell.angle_beta   90.00
_cell.angle_gamma   90.00
#
_symmetry.space_group_name_H-M   'P 1'
#
loop_
_entity.id
_entity.type
_entity.pdbx_description
1 polymer ?
#
loop_
_entity_poly.entity_id
_entity_poly.type
_entity_poly.pdbx_seq_one_letter_code
_entity_poly.pdbx_strand_id
1 'polypeptide(L)'
;SGPPTSKLTFLTNGGLDSVLHLLRLGGSPPLLHQSVRLLHLLCATLDAVVPVLVESNGLVPLLVSLLAWCVRCDGTRGGRTFPKGPAREDLLVEVCRCMFAVGKRFPRYLEGGTGERYEALTQLGVLVVDCLNWEGERTRRGKGEIVKLLMVMPGSFAPFLAANGCVGRLIEHMEWGMEREC
;
A
#
# COMPACT_ATOMS: atom_id res chain seq x y z
N SER A 1 26.93 -16.26 1.21
CA SER A 1 25.78 -16.48 0.30
C SER A 1 25.11 -17.80 0.66
N GLY A 2 24.21 -17.80 1.64
CA GLY A 2 23.42 -18.99 2.02
C GLY A 2 22.29 -19.25 1.01
N PRO A 3 21.82 -20.49 0.84
CA PRO A 3 20.96 -20.84 -0.28
C PRO A 3 19.53 -20.27 -0.12
N PRO A 4 18.85 -19.94 -1.24
CA PRO A 4 17.46 -19.46 -1.29
C PRO A 4 16.40 -20.51 -0.87
N THR A 5 16.80 -21.56 -0.16
CA THR A 5 15.98 -22.74 0.16
C THR A 5 14.80 -22.42 1.08
N SER A 6 14.98 -21.62 2.13
CA SER A 6 13.89 -21.37 3.09
C SER A 6 12.70 -20.60 2.51
N LYS A 7 12.95 -19.66 1.57
CA LYS A 7 11.90 -18.91 0.87
C LYS A 7 11.09 -19.80 -0.07
N LEU A 8 11.78 -20.67 -0.80
CA LEU A 8 11.15 -21.67 -1.67
C LEU A 8 10.34 -22.67 -0.84
N THR A 9 10.89 -23.16 0.28
CA THR A 9 10.18 -24.08 1.19
C THR A 9 8.92 -23.47 1.79
N PHE A 10 8.94 -22.18 2.17
CA PHE A 10 7.75 -21.48 2.67
C PHE A 10 6.63 -21.44 1.62
N LEU A 11 6.99 -21.15 0.37
CA LEU A 11 6.03 -21.11 -0.74
C LEU A 11 5.47 -22.50 -1.05
N THR A 12 6.32 -23.53 -1.09
CA THR A 12 5.90 -24.90 -1.44
C THR A 12 5.00 -25.54 -0.37
N ASN A 13 5.05 -25.07 0.88
CA ASN A 13 4.26 -25.62 1.98
C ASN A 13 2.93 -24.86 2.21
N GLY A 14 2.46 -24.04 1.26
CA GLY A 14 1.20 -23.30 1.41
C GLY A 14 1.26 -22.15 2.41
N GLY A 15 2.48 -21.69 2.78
CA GLY A 15 2.65 -20.55 3.67
C GLY A 15 2.04 -19.27 3.10
N LEU A 16 2.08 -19.11 1.77
CA LEU A 16 1.50 -17.96 1.08
C LEU A 16 -0.02 -17.89 1.24
N ASP A 17 -0.70 -19.01 1.03
CA ASP A 17 -2.16 -19.11 1.14
C ASP A 17 -2.61 -18.83 2.58
N SER A 18 -1.86 -19.34 3.56
CA SER A 18 -2.11 -19.09 4.97
C SER A 18 -2.02 -17.60 5.32
N VAL A 19 -1.01 -16.89 4.81
CA VAL A 19 -0.85 -15.44 5.03
C VAL A 19 -1.99 -14.66 4.38
N LEU A 20 -2.35 -14.99 3.14
CA LEU A 20 -3.45 -14.34 2.44
C LEU A 20 -4.79 -14.60 3.14
N HIS A 21 -5.01 -15.81 3.65
CA HIS A 21 -6.20 -16.14 4.41
C HIS A 21 -6.29 -15.33 5.71
N LEU A 22 -5.20 -15.21 6.46
CA LEU A 22 -5.14 -14.38 7.67
C LEU A 22 -5.47 -12.91 7.37
N LEU A 23 -4.96 -12.37 6.27
CA LEU A 23 -5.27 -11.00 5.86
C LEU A 23 -6.74 -10.80 5.49
N ARG A 24 -7.36 -11.79 4.85
CA ARG A 24 -8.79 -11.76 4.48
C ARG A 24 -9.71 -11.91 5.68
N LEU A 25 -9.36 -12.76 6.65
CA LEU A 25 -10.11 -12.92 7.89
C LEU A 25 -10.03 -11.68 8.80
N GLY A 26 -9.00 -10.84 8.61
CA GLY A 26 -8.73 -9.70 9.46
C GLY A 26 -8.08 -10.10 10.79
N GLY A 27 -7.90 -9.14 11.68
CA GLY A 27 -7.24 -9.36 12.96
C GLY A 27 -6.79 -8.08 13.63
N SER A 28 -5.95 -8.23 14.66
CA SER A 28 -5.34 -7.07 15.32
C SER A 28 -4.34 -6.38 14.37
N PRO A 29 -4.20 -5.03 14.43
CA PRO A 29 -3.25 -4.32 13.58
C PRO A 29 -1.81 -4.88 13.62
N PRO A 30 -1.25 -5.30 14.78
CA PRO A 30 0.08 -5.90 14.82
C PRO A 30 0.21 -7.20 14.04
N LEU A 31 -0.81 -8.07 14.10
CA LEU A 31 -0.81 -9.33 13.35
C LEU A 31 -0.88 -9.06 11.85
N LEU A 32 -1.81 -8.20 11.43
CA LEU A 32 -1.93 -7.79 10.03
C LEU A 32 -0.63 -7.15 9.52
N HIS A 33 0.02 -6.31 10.33
CA HIS A 33 1.28 -5.68 9.97
C HIS A 33 2.38 -6.71 9.70
N GLN A 34 2.53 -7.74 10.55
CA GLN A 34 3.52 -8.80 10.33
C GLN A 34 3.20 -9.63 9.08
N SER A 35 1.92 -9.92 8.83
CA SER A 35 1.47 -10.62 7.62
C SER A 35 1.76 -9.83 6.35
N VAL A 36 1.45 -8.52 6.32
CA VAL A 36 1.77 -7.65 5.18
C VAL A 36 3.27 -7.50 5.01
N ARG A 37 4.05 -7.39 6.10
CA ARG A 37 5.51 -7.34 6.05
C ARG A 37 6.11 -8.57 5.39
N LEU A 38 5.58 -9.76 5.70
CA LEU A 38 6.02 -10.99 5.05
C LEU A 38 5.71 -10.97 3.54
N LEU A 39 4.50 -10.54 3.15
CA LEU A 39 4.16 -10.37 1.73
C LEU A 39 5.06 -9.36 1.04
N HIS A 40 5.34 -8.22 1.68
CA HIS A 40 6.25 -7.21 1.14
C HIS A 40 7.64 -7.81 0.90
N LEU A 41 8.21 -8.54 1.87
CA LEU A 41 9.52 -9.20 1.69
C LEU A 41 9.52 -10.22 0.54
N LEU A 42 8.43 -10.97 0.37
CA LEU A 42 8.28 -11.90 -0.75
C LEU A 42 8.20 -11.14 -2.07
N CYS A 43 7.34 -10.12 -2.17
CA CYS A 43 7.19 -9.30 -3.37
C CYS A 43 8.50 -8.59 -3.71
N ALA A 44 9.24 -8.09 -2.72
CA ALA A 44 10.50 -7.37 -2.88
C ALA A 44 11.69 -8.27 -3.22
N THR A 45 11.58 -9.60 -3.10
CA THR A 45 12.72 -10.50 -3.33
C THR A 45 12.49 -11.60 -4.35
N LEU A 46 11.24 -11.98 -4.64
CA LEU A 46 10.92 -13.09 -5.55
C LEU A 46 10.06 -12.59 -6.72
N ASP A 47 10.69 -12.23 -7.83
CA ASP A 47 9.99 -11.68 -9.01
C ASP A 47 8.92 -12.62 -9.56
N ALA A 48 9.20 -13.92 -9.58
CA ALA A 48 8.28 -14.94 -10.09
C ALA A 48 6.98 -15.08 -9.28
N VAL A 49 6.97 -14.65 -8.01
CA VAL A 49 5.80 -14.79 -7.12
C VAL A 49 4.82 -13.62 -7.30
N VAL A 50 5.30 -12.46 -7.73
CA VAL A 50 4.47 -11.25 -7.84
C VAL A 50 3.28 -11.44 -8.79
N PRO A 51 3.45 -11.96 -10.03
CA PRO A 51 2.30 -12.19 -10.92
C PRO A 51 1.27 -13.14 -10.32
N VAL A 52 1.70 -14.24 -9.67
CA VAL A 52 0.80 -15.21 -9.03
C VAL A 52 0.01 -14.59 -7.89
N LEU A 53 0.66 -13.75 -7.08
CA LEU A 53 -0.01 -13.03 -5.99
C LEU A 53 -1.03 -12.02 -6.52
N VAL A 54 -0.67 -11.32 -7.58
CA VAL A 54 -1.47 -10.23 -8.13
C VAL A 54 -2.65 -10.76 -8.93
N GLU A 55 -2.42 -11.68 -9.86
CA GLU A 55 -3.43 -12.18 -10.81
C GLU A 55 -4.27 -13.30 -10.22
N SER A 56 -3.65 -14.27 -9.54
CA SER A 56 -4.37 -15.46 -9.04
C SER A 56 -4.95 -15.26 -7.64
N ASN A 57 -4.42 -14.32 -6.86
CA ASN A 57 -4.80 -14.15 -5.45
C ASN A 57 -5.44 -12.80 -5.11
N GLY A 58 -5.57 -11.89 -6.08
CA GLY A 58 -6.18 -10.58 -5.85
C GLY A 58 -5.42 -9.75 -4.80
N LEU A 59 -4.08 -9.82 -4.80
CA LEU A 59 -3.27 -9.11 -3.80
C LEU A 59 -3.53 -7.60 -3.77
N VAL A 60 -3.68 -6.95 -4.94
CA VAL A 60 -3.89 -5.49 -4.97
C VAL A 60 -5.25 -5.10 -4.37
N PRO A 61 -6.39 -5.68 -4.78
CA PRO A 61 -7.67 -5.46 -4.10
C PRO A 61 -7.60 -5.67 -2.58
N LEU A 62 -6.88 -6.71 -2.14
CA LEU A 62 -6.68 -6.98 -0.71
C LEU A 62 -5.88 -5.87 -0.01
N LEU A 63 -4.76 -5.43 -0.59
CA LEU A 63 -3.94 -4.35 -0.05
C LEU A 63 -4.69 -3.01 -0.04
N VAL A 64 -5.48 -2.72 -1.08
CA VAL A 64 -6.33 -1.53 -1.14
C VAL A 64 -7.40 -1.57 -0.05
N SER A 65 -8.00 -2.74 0.20
CA SER A 65 -8.98 -2.93 1.27
C SER A 65 -8.36 -2.72 2.66
N LEU A 66 -7.15 -3.25 2.90
CA LEU A 66 -6.41 -3.03 4.13
C LEU A 66 -6.02 -1.55 4.31
N LEU A 67 -5.58 -0.89 3.24
CA LEU A 67 -5.31 0.55 3.26
C LEU A 67 -6.57 1.34 3.63
N ALA A 68 -7.71 1.02 2.99
CA ALA A 68 -8.98 1.65 3.30
C ALA A 68 -9.36 1.48 4.77
N TRP A 69 -9.15 0.29 5.32
CA TRP A 69 -9.37 0.02 6.74
C TRP A 69 -8.46 0.86 7.64
N CYS A 70 -7.18 1.04 7.29
CA CYS A 70 -6.27 1.91 8.03
C CYS A 70 -6.69 3.38 8.00
N VAL A 71 -7.19 3.87 6.85
CA VAL A 71 -7.52 5.29 6.61
C VAL A 71 -8.91 5.66 7.13
N ARG A 72 -9.95 4.86 6.87
CA ARG A 72 -11.37 5.26 7.03
C ARG A 72 -12.06 4.68 8.26
N CYS A 73 -11.30 4.44 9.32
CA CYS A 73 -11.73 3.59 10.44
C CYS A 73 -12.73 4.24 11.42
N ASP A 74 -13.47 5.27 11.02
CA ASP A 74 -14.51 5.85 11.85
C ASP A 74 -15.81 6.04 11.06
N GLY A 75 -16.84 5.30 11.46
CA GLY A 75 -18.22 5.49 10.98
C GLY A 75 -18.84 6.81 11.44
N THR A 76 -18.03 7.75 11.95
CA THR A 76 -18.48 9.08 12.31
C THR A 76 -18.59 9.91 11.03
N ARG A 77 -19.83 10.25 10.65
CA ARG A 77 -20.13 11.20 9.58
C ARG A 77 -19.37 12.51 9.87
N GLY A 78 -18.19 12.69 9.27
CA GLY A 78 -17.32 13.85 9.43
C GLY A 78 -16.04 13.67 10.26
N GLY A 79 -15.70 12.48 10.74
CA GLY A 79 -14.55 12.28 11.64
C GLY A 79 -13.27 11.79 10.95
N ARG A 80 -12.29 12.70 10.81
CA ARG A 80 -10.84 12.52 10.54
C ARG A 80 -10.40 11.15 9.99
N THR A 81 -9.93 11.14 8.73
CA THR A 81 -9.41 9.98 7.98
C THR A 81 -8.05 9.43 8.48
N PHE A 82 -7.70 9.58 9.75
CA PHE A 82 -6.36 9.24 10.27
C PHE A 82 -6.34 7.89 11.01
N PRO A 83 -5.27 7.07 10.86
CA PRO A 83 -5.12 5.83 11.62
C PRO A 83 -5.18 6.04 13.14
N LYS A 84 -6.05 5.29 13.82
CA LYS A 84 -6.15 5.31 15.29
C LYS A 84 -4.96 4.56 15.92
N GLY A 85 -3.84 5.26 16.06
CA GLY A 85 -2.69 4.82 16.85
C GLY A 85 -1.54 4.18 16.05
N PRO A 86 -0.37 4.00 16.69
CA PRO A 86 0.88 3.66 16.03
C PRO A 86 0.83 2.33 15.27
N ALA A 87 0.17 1.31 15.83
CA ALA A 87 0.09 0.00 15.19
C ALA A 87 -0.65 0.00 13.84
N ARG A 88 -1.64 0.89 13.66
CA ARG A 88 -2.34 1.04 12.38
C ARG A 88 -1.56 1.88 11.39
N GLU A 89 -0.82 2.87 11.87
CA GLU A 89 0.12 3.64 11.06
C GLU A 89 1.23 2.73 10.51
N ASP A 90 1.79 1.85 11.35
CA ASP A 90 2.76 0.84 10.93
C ASP A 90 2.19 -0.09 9.86
N LEU A 91 0.97 -0.60 10.05
CA LEU A 91 0.28 -1.39 9.03
C LEU A 91 0.12 -0.61 7.72
N LEU A 92 -0.32 0.64 7.79
CA LEU A 92 -0.50 1.48 6.61
C LEU A 92 0.81 1.68 5.83
N VAL A 93 1.88 2.02 6.55
CA VAL A 93 3.22 2.17 5.99
C VAL A 93 3.64 0.89 5.27
N GLU A 94 3.42 -0.27 5.90
CA GLU A 94 3.83 -1.55 5.33
C GLU A 94 2.96 -1.96 4.13
N VAL A 95 1.66 -1.62 4.14
CA VAL A 95 0.77 -1.80 2.99
C VAL A 95 1.25 -0.96 1.81
N CYS A 96 1.61 0.31 2.03
CA CYS A 96 2.17 1.18 0.98
C CYS A 96 3.49 0.63 0.42
N ARG A 97 4.38 0.12 1.27
CA ARG A 97 5.64 -0.51 0.83
C ARG A 97 5.41 -1.77 0.01
N CYS A 98 4.47 -2.61 0.42
CA CYS A 98 4.08 -3.80 -0.32
C CYS A 98 3.54 -3.42 -1.71
N MET A 99 2.63 -2.45 -1.78
CA MET A 99 2.10 -1.95 -3.06
C MET A 99 3.19 -1.34 -3.94
N PHE A 100 4.13 -0.58 -3.37
CA PHE A 100 5.26 -0.04 -4.12
C PHE A 100 6.13 -1.15 -4.71
N ALA A 101 6.44 -2.19 -3.93
CA ALA A 101 7.21 -3.35 -4.40
C ALA A 101 6.50 -4.09 -5.53
N VAL A 102 5.17 -4.24 -5.44
CA VAL A 102 4.33 -4.78 -6.52
C VAL A 102 4.41 -3.89 -7.76
N GLY A 103 4.16 -2.58 -7.63
CA GLY A 103 4.17 -1.63 -8.74
C GLY A 103 5.51 -1.56 -9.47
N LYS A 104 6.63 -1.62 -8.73
CA LYS A 104 7.98 -1.63 -9.31
C LYS A 104 8.25 -2.88 -10.16
N ARG A 105 7.74 -4.04 -9.74
CA ARG A 105 8.02 -5.34 -10.39
C ARG A 105 6.97 -5.74 -11.41
N PHE A 106 5.77 -5.21 -11.28
CA PHE A 106 4.64 -5.56 -12.13
C PHE A 106 3.84 -4.31 -12.56
N PRO A 107 4.50 -3.34 -13.25
CA PRO A 107 3.91 -2.05 -13.60
C PRO A 107 2.68 -2.18 -14.52
N ARG A 108 2.66 -3.23 -15.36
CA ARG A 108 1.51 -3.54 -16.24
C ARG A 108 0.22 -3.77 -15.48
N TYR A 109 0.27 -4.16 -14.20
CA TYR A 109 -0.93 -4.27 -13.36
C TYR A 109 -1.45 -2.93 -12.86
N LEU A 110 -0.67 -1.86 -12.93
CA LEU A 110 -1.18 -0.54 -12.64
C LEU A 110 -1.76 0.10 -13.92
N GLU A 111 -1.29 -0.28 -15.09
CA GLU A 111 -1.76 0.25 -16.39
C GLU A 111 -3.07 -0.40 -16.86
N GLY A 112 -4.21 0.29 -16.71
CA GLY A 112 -5.46 -0.03 -17.41
C GLY A 112 -6.01 -1.44 -17.15
N GLY A 113 -6.93 -1.55 -16.18
CA GLY A 113 -7.75 -2.74 -15.98
C GLY A 113 -9.23 -2.48 -16.31
N THR A 114 -10.00 -3.54 -16.49
CA THR A 114 -11.48 -3.51 -16.46
C THR A 114 -11.97 -4.31 -15.25
N GLY A 115 -13.19 -4.03 -14.76
CA GLY A 115 -13.76 -4.75 -13.62
C GLY A 115 -13.07 -4.44 -12.27
N GLU A 116 -12.91 -5.44 -11.41
CA GLU A 116 -12.42 -5.29 -10.02
C GLU A 116 -11.06 -4.56 -9.92
N ARG A 117 -10.17 -4.76 -10.90
CA ARG A 117 -8.87 -4.09 -10.93
C ARG A 117 -9.01 -2.57 -11.10
N TYR A 118 -9.92 -2.14 -11.98
CA TYR A 118 -10.21 -0.72 -12.18
C TYR A 118 -10.81 -0.09 -10.92
N GLU A 119 -11.72 -0.80 -10.27
CA GLU A 119 -12.35 -0.36 -9.02
C GLU A 119 -11.31 -0.22 -7.89
N ALA A 120 -10.43 -1.21 -7.72
CA ALA A 120 -9.36 -1.16 -6.74
C ALA A 120 -8.40 0.02 -6.97
N LEU A 121 -8.01 0.29 -8.23
CA LEU A 121 -7.16 1.43 -8.56
C LEU A 121 -7.88 2.76 -8.33
N THR A 122 -9.16 2.86 -8.70
CA THR A 122 -9.97 4.05 -8.44
C THR A 122 -10.06 4.33 -6.94
N GLN A 123 -10.36 3.30 -6.14
CA GLN A 123 -10.42 3.40 -4.69
C GLN A 123 -9.07 3.81 -4.09
N LEU A 124 -7.97 3.24 -4.61
CA LEU A 124 -6.63 3.61 -4.20
C LEU A 124 -6.33 5.09 -4.45
N GLY A 125 -6.78 5.65 -5.58
CA GLY A 125 -6.71 7.09 -5.85
C GLY A 125 -7.40 7.92 -4.76
N VAL A 126 -8.63 7.56 -4.37
CA VAL A 126 -9.34 8.27 -3.31
C VAL A 126 -8.61 8.15 -1.96
N LEU A 127 -8.07 6.97 -1.63
CA LEU A 127 -7.30 6.78 -0.39
C LEU A 127 -6.00 7.58 -0.37
N VAL A 128 -5.31 7.70 -1.51
CA VAL A 128 -4.12 8.54 -1.63
C VAL A 128 -4.47 10.00 -1.35
N VAL A 129 -5.56 10.49 -1.92
CA VAL A 129 -6.07 11.84 -1.64
C VAL A 129 -6.34 11.99 -0.14
N ASP A 130 -7.06 11.05 0.48
CA ASP A 130 -7.35 11.06 1.92
C ASP A 130 -6.06 11.16 2.75
N CYS A 131 -5.03 10.37 2.41
CA CYS A 131 -3.74 10.37 3.12
C CYS A 131 -2.96 11.69 2.95
N LEU A 132 -2.97 12.27 1.74
CA LEU A 132 -2.28 13.54 1.47
C LEU A 132 -2.95 14.71 2.21
N ASN A 133 -4.26 14.63 2.45
CA ASN A 133 -5.05 15.58 3.23
C ASN A 133 -4.79 15.53 4.74
N TRP A 134 -4.04 14.55 5.26
CA TRP A 134 -3.81 14.46 6.70
C TRP A 134 -3.03 15.63 7.28
N GLU A 135 -3.39 16.04 8.49
CA GLU A 135 -2.70 17.13 9.20
C GLU A 135 -1.87 16.58 10.36
N GLY A 136 -0.74 17.24 10.62
CA GLY A 136 0.12 16.94 11.77
C GLY A 136 1.37 16.10 11.45
N GLU A 137 2.40 16.29 12.27
CA GLU A 137 3.74 15.74 12.06
C GLU A 137 3.81 14.22 12.12
N ARG A 138 2.93 13.58 12.91
CA ARG A 138 2.83 12.12 13.00
C ARG A 138 2.42 11.46 11.68
N THR A 139 1.82 12.21 10.77
CA THR A 139 1.29 11.67 9.50
C THR A 139 2.36 11.60 8.40
N ARG A 140 3.53 12.23 8.64
CA ARG A 140 4.58 12.39 7.63
C ARG A 140 5.14 11.06 7.14
N ARG A 141 5.32 10.08 8.02
CA ARG A 141 5.84 8.75 7.63
C ARG A 141 4.90 8.08 6.64
N GLY A 142 3.60 8.10 6.91
CA GLY A 142 2.58 7.60 6.00
C GLY A 142 2.58 8.35 4.66
N LYS A 143 2.60 9.70 4.69
CA LYS A 143 2.67 10.53 3.48
C LYS A 143 3.90 10.23 2.62
N GLY A 144 5.06 10.01 3.23
CA GLY A 144 6.28 9.66 2.50
C GLY A 144 6.15 8.35 1.73
N GLU A 145 5.52 7.33 2.30
CA GLU A 145 5.25 6.08 1.58
C GLU A 145 4.16 6.22 0.51
N ILE A 146 3.18 7.13 0.71
CA ILE A 146 2.20 7.47 -0.32
C ILE A 146 2.86 8.16 -1.51
N VAL A 147 3.81 9.08 -1.28
CA VAL A 147 4.58 9.71 -2.36
C VAL A 147 5.40 8.68 -3.13
N LYS A 148 6.08 7.74 -2.44
CA LYS A 148 6.78 6.64 -3.13
C LYS A 148 5.82 5.80 -3.96
N LEU A 149 4.65 5.47 -3.44
CA LEU A 149 3.64 4.73 -4.18
C LEU A 149 3.21 5.47 -5.45
N LEU A 150 3.03 6.79 -5.39
CA LEU A 150 2.71 7.62 -6.56
C LEU A 150 3.78 7.55 -7.66
N MET A 151 5.05 7.32 -7.32
CA MET A 151 6.12 7.18 -8.32
C MET A 151 6.00 5.93 -9.19
N VAL A 152 5.27 4.91 -8.74
CA VAL A 152 5.02 3.69 -9.53
C VAL A 152 3.60 3.64 -10.08
N MET A 153 2.77 4.63 -9.80
CA MET A 153 1.41 4.70 -10.35
C MET A 153 1.41 5.09 -11.82
N PRO A 154 0.35 4.75 -12.57
CA PRO A 154 0.20 5.17 -13.95
C PRO A 154 0.04 6.69 -14.00
N GLY A 155 0.56 7.31 -15.06
CA GLY A 155 0.46 8.76 -15.27
C GLY A 155 -0.99 9.29 -15.30
N SER A 156 -1.98 8.41 -15.56
CA SER A 156 -3.41 8.75 -15.48
C SER A 156 -3.88 9.15 -14.08
N PHE A 157 -3.10 8.89 -13.02
CA PHE A 157 -3.39 9.39 -11.68
C PHE A 157 -3.08 10.89 -11.52
N ALA A 158 -2.16 11.46 -12.30
CA ALA A 158 -1.77 12.86 -12.12
C ALA A 158 -2.94 13.85 -12.33
N PRO A 159 -3.77 13.73 -13.38
CA PRO A 159 -4.98 14.56 -13.53
C PRO A 159 -5.96 14.41 -12.37
N PHE A 160 -6.11 13.20 -11.84
CA PHE A 160 -6.98 12.93 -10.69
C PHE A 160 -6.48 13.63 -9.42
N LEU A 161 -5.18 13.57 -9.13
CA LEU A 161 -4.57 14.27 -8.00
C LEU A 161 -4.69 15.79 -8.13
N ALA A 162 -4.50 16.32 -9.35
CA ALA A 162 -4.66 17.74 -9.63
C ALA A 162 -6.10 18.21 -9.40
N ALA A 163 -7.09 17.47 -9.91
CA ALA A 163 -8.50 17.75 -9.71
C ALA A 163 -8.94 17.73 -8.23
N ASN A 164 -8.23 16.98 -7.39
CA ASN A 164 -8.47 16.90 -5.94
C ASN A 164 -7.55 17.79 -5.10
N GLY A 165 -6.90 18.79 -5.71
CA GLY A 165 -6.08 19.79 -5.00
C GLY A 165 -4.86 19.21 -4.27
N CYS A 166 -4.34 18.06 -4.71
CA CYS A 166 -3.24 17.38 -4.02
C CYS A 166 -1.85 17.88 -4.42
N VAL A 167 -1.72 18.61 -5.54
CA VAL A 167 -0.42 19.04 -6.08
C VAL A 167 0.34 19.95 -5.11
N GLY A 168 -0.32 20.97 -4.55
CA GLY A 168 0.32 21.87 -3.58
C GLY A 168 0.86 21.12 -2.35
N ARG A 169 0.08 20.17 -1.82
CA ARG A 169 0.49 19.36 -0.67
C ARG A 169 1.63 18.39 -0.96
N LEU A 170 1.71 17.89 -2.19
CA LEU A 170 2.84 17.07 -2.63
C LEU A 170 4.12 17.91 -2.67
N ILE A 171 4.04 19.13 -3.21
CA ILE A 171 5.16 20.08 -3.24
C ILE A 171 5.60 20.42 -1.81
N GLU A 172 4.68 20.82 -0.94
CA GLU A 172 4.97 21.09 0.48
C GLU A 172 5.67 19.91 1.18
N HIS A 173 5.25 18.68 0.88
CA HIS A 173 5.86 17.49 1.45
C HIS A 173 7.27 17.23 0.89
N MET A 174 7.50 17.50 -0.40
CA MET A 174 8.81 17.34 -1.05
C MET A 174 9.81 18.38 -0.58
N GLU A 175 9.41 19.65 -0.51
CA GLU A 175 10.26 20.75 -0.02
C GLU A 175 10.75 20.48 1.40
N TRP A 176 9.85 20.02 2.27
CA TRP A 176 10.21 19.63 3.63
C TRP A 176 11.24 18.48 3.69
N GLY A 177 11.17 17.54 2.74
CA GLY A 177 12.14 16.45 2.64
C GLY A 177 13.54 16.94 2.27
N MET A 178 13.62 17.95 1.41
CA MET A 178 14.90 18.53 0.95
C MET A 178 15.61 19.33 2.06
N GLU A 179 14.86 20.07 2.89
CA GLU A 179 15.43 20.88 4.00
C GLU A 179 16.16 20.07 5.08
N ARG A 180 15.99 18.74 5.12
CA ARG A 180 16.61 17.85 6.13
C ARG A 180 17.82 17.06 5.63
N GLU A 181 18.07 17.05 4.33
CA GLU A 181 19.23 16.39 3.72
C GLU A 181 20.40 17.37 3.45
N CYS A 182 20.20 18.66 3.73
CA CYS A 182 21.22 19.72 3.74
C CYS A 182 21.69 20.03 5.17
#